data_AF-A0A2G9TBE9-F1
#
_entry.id   AF-A0A2G9TBE9-F1
#
_cell.length_a   1.000
_cell.length_b   1.000
_cell.length_c   1.000
_cell.angle_alpha   90.00
_cell.angle_beta   90.00
_cell.angle_gamma   90.00
#
_symmetry.space_group_name_H-M   'P 1'
#
loop_
_entity.id
_entity.type
_entity.pdbx_description
1 polymer ?
#
loop_
_entity_poly.entity_id
_entity_poly.type
_entity_poly.pdbx_seq_one_letter_code
_entity_poly.pdbx_strand_id
1 'polypeptide(L)'
;TYTGHCNNVKHPQNGAVYEPLRRLIAPDYEDKISTPRVSSTKAPLPSASDVAALFTPSPRGHASCSLMLAQWASFIYDDMAHVATNQLVK
;
A
#
# COMPACT_ATOMS: atom_id res chain seq x y z
N THR A 1 3.49 15.57 -19.39
CA THR A 1 2.48 16.33 -18.63
C THR A 1 2.75 16.09 -17.15
N TYR A 2 2.50 17.05 -16.26
CA TYR A 2 2.72 16.86 -14.81
C TYR A 2 1.77 15.82 -14.20
N THR A 3 0.58 15.67 -14.79
CA THR A 3 -0.47 14.79 -14.27
C THR A 3 -0.39 13.34 -14.80
N GLY A 4 0.59 13.01 -15.65
CA GLY A 4 0.66 11.73 -16.35
C GLY A 4 -0.39 11.51 -17.44
N HIS A 5 -1.35 12.43 -17.60
CA HIS A 5 -2.40 12.33 -18.62
C HIS A 5 -1.81 12.29 -20.04
N CYS A 6 -2.42 11.48 -20.91
CA CYS A 6 -2.05 11.26 -22.30
C CYS A 6 -0.67 10.59 -22.52
N ASN A 7 -0.04 10.03 -21.49
CA ASN A 7 1.18 9.23 -21.69
C ASN A 7 0.89 8.00 -22.59
N ASN A 8 -0.26 7.36 -22.39
CA ASN A 8 -0.76 6.33 -23.28
C ASN A 8 -1.82 6.90 -24.25
N VAL A 9 -1.52 6.85 -25.55
CA VAL A 9 -2.37 7.43 -26.62
C VAL A 9 -3.76 6.81 -26.68
N LYS A 10 -3.88 5.49 -26.43
CA LYS A 10 -5.16 4.77 -26.48
C LYS A 10 -5.96 4.91 -25.19
N HIS A 11 -5.26 5.06 -24.07
CA HIS A 11 -5.84 5.12 -22.73
C HIS A 11 -5.22 6.26 -21.93
N PRO A 12 -5.63 7.52 -22.18
CA PRO A 12 -4.98 8.69 -21.61
C PRO A 12 -4.88 8.74 -20.09
N GLN A 13 -5.75 8.02 -19.37
CA GLN A 13 -5.78 7.96 -17.90
C GLN A 13 -4.83 6.90 -17.31
N ASN A 14 -4.24 6.01 -18.12
CA ASN A 14 -3.39 4.95 -17.60
C ASN A 14 -2.12 5.54 -16.97
N GLY A 15 -1.98 5.40 -15.65
CA GLY A 15 -0.84 5.92 -14.90
C GLY A 15 -0.92 7.43 -14.64
N ALA A 16 -2.06 8.07 -14.91
CA ALA A 16 -2.30 9.44 -14.51
C ALA A 16 -2.52 9.54 -12.98
N VAL A 17 -2.21 10.70 -12.42
CA VAL A 17 -2.47 11.00 -11.00
C VAL A 17 -3.97 11.11 -10.72
N TYR A 18 -4.38 10.83 -9.47
CA TYR A 18 -5.77 10.80 -9.02
C TYR A 18 -6.67 9.74 -9.67
N GLU A 19 -6.08 8.75 -10.34
CA GLU A 19 -6.78 7.56 -10.83
C GLU A 19 -6.70 6.39 -9.82
N PRO A 20 -7.68 5.47 -9.80
CA PRO A 20 -7.68 4.36 -8.86
C PRO A 20 -6.54 3.38 -9.10
N LEU A 21 -5.99 2.81 -8.01
CA LEU A 21 -5.00 1.74 -8.11
C LEU A 21 -5.56 0.52 -8.83
N ARG A 22 -4.78 -0.01 -9.78
CA ARG A 22 -5.14 -1.21 -10.53
C ARG A 22 -5.13 -2.44 -9.63
N ARG A 23 -6.23 -3.18 -9.58
CA ARG A 23 -6.32 -4.47 -8.89
C ARG A 23 -5.81 -5.59 -9.82
N LEU A 24 -4.76 -6.30 -9.39
CA LEU A 24 -4.23 -7.48 -10.11
C LEU A 24 -5.02 -8.76 -9.81
N ILE A 25 -5.65 -8.81 -8.63
CA ILE A 25 -6.54 -9.89 -8.17
C ILE A 25 -7.85 -9.28 -7.66
N ALA A 26 -8.91 -10.10 -7.60
CA ALA A 26 -10.19 -9.67 -7.07
C ALA A 26 -10.07 -9.24 -5.59
N PRO A 27 -10.77 -8.19 -5.15
CA PRO A 27 -10.80 -7.79 -3.74
C PRO A 27 -11.44 -8.84 -2.84
N ASP A 28 -10.92 -8.99 -1.63
CA ASP A 28 -11.52 -9.81 -0.57
C ASP A 28 -11.96 -8.93 0.60
N TYR A 29 -13.23 -8.53 0.59
CA TYR A 29 -13.91 -7.83 1.69
C TYR A 29 -14.91 -8.77 2.36
N GLU A 30 -15.26 -8.51 3.62
CA GLU A 30 -16.25 -9.32 4.36
C GLU A 30 -17.62 -9.26 3.67
N ASP A 31 -18.07 -8.06 3.35
CA ASP A 31 -19.33 -7.73 2.68
C ASP A 31 -19.23 -7.77 1.14
N LYS A 32 -18.06 -8.14 0.61
CA LYS A 32 -17.70 -8.09 -0.83
C LYS A 32 -17.74 -6.69 -1.46
N ILE A 33 -17.81 -5.63 -0.65
CA ILE A 33 -17.90 -4.25 -1.09
C ILE A 33 -16.79 -3.40 -0.48
N SER A 34 -16.77 -3.24 0.85
CA SER A 34 -15.91 -2.26 1.52
C SER A 34 -15.47 -2.62 2.93
N THR A 35 -16.23 -3.45 3.64
CA THR A 35 -15.92 -3.81 5.03
C THR A 35 -14.65 -4.67 5.07
N PRO A 36 -13.64 -4.33 5.90
CA PRO A 36 -12.42 -5.12 6.02
C PRO A 36 -12.69 -6.61 6.18
N ARG A 37 -11.82 -7.44 5.61
CA ARG A 37 -12.00 -8.90 5.63
C ARG A 37 -12.01 -9.47 7.05
N VAL A 38 -12.72 -10.59 7.20
CA VAL A 38 -12.70 -11.44 8.39
C VAL A 38 -11.91 -12.73 8.14
N SER A 39 -11.64 -13.49 9.20
CA SER A 39 -11.01 -14.81 9.08
C SER A 39 -11.82 -15.74 8.15
N SER A 40 -11.13 -16.70 7.51
CA SER A 40 -11.80 -17.80 6.79
C SER A 40 -12.76 -18.59 7.70
N THR A 41 -12.49 -18.62 9.00
CA THR A 41 -13.34 -19.24 10.04
C THR A 41 -14.46 -18.35 10.55
N LYS A 42 -14.64 -17.14 10.00
CA LYS A 42 -15.58 -16.11 10.46
C LYS A 42 -15.33 -15.54 11.87
N ALA A 43 -14.20 -15.88 12.48
CA ALA A 43 -13.74 -15.24 13.71
C ALA A 43 -13.08 -13.87 13.44
N PRO A 44 -13.01 -12.98 14.45
CA PRO A 44 -12.24 -11.74 14.36
C PRO A 44 -10.76 -12.01 14.03
N LEU A 45 -10.16 -11.14 13.21
CA LEU A 45 -8.72 -11.18 12.97
C LEU A 45 -7.96 -10.68 14.23
N PRO A 46 -6.74 -11.17 14.48
CA PRO A 46 -5.89 -10.63 15.53
C PRO A 46 -5.61 -9.14 15.29
N SER A 47 -5.35 -8.41 16.37
CA SER A 47 -4.95 -7.00 16.29
C SER A 47 -3.67 -6.86 15.45
N ALA A 48 -3.59 -5.81 14.63
CA ALA A 48 -2.39 -5.51 13.85
C ALA A 48 -1.16 -5.34 14.76
N SER A 49 -1.34 -4.78 15.97
CA SER A 49 -0.26 -4.61 16.95
C SER A 49 0.24 -5.94 17.51
N ASP A 50 -0.66 -6.88 17.80
CA ASP A 50 -0.29 -8.20 18.32
C ASP A 50 0.50 -8.98 17.27
N VAL A 51 0.09 -8.89 16.00
CA VAL A 51 0.82 -9.50 14.89
C VAL A 51 2.19 -8.83 14.71
N ALA A 52 2.25 -7.49 14.73
CA ALA A 52 3.50 -6.76 14.58
C ALA A 52 4.53 -7.11 15.68
N ALA A 53 4.08 -7.32 16.92
CA ALA A 53 4.92 -7.73 18.03
C ALA A 53 5.66 -9.06 17.78
N LEU A 54 5.08 -9.97 16.98
CA LEU A 54 5.73 -11.24 16.60
C LEU A 54 6.93 -11.04 15.66
N PHE A 55 6.92 -9.94 14.88
CA PHE A 55 7.89 -9.70 13.80
C PHE A 55 8.79 -8.48 14.04
N THR A 56 8.74 -7.85 15.21
CA THR A 56 9.59 -6.69 15.54
C THR A 56 10.81 -7.13 16.37
N PRO A 57 11.89 -7.66 15.76
CA PRO A 57 13.11 -7.92 16.47
C PRO A 57 13.85 -6.61 16.79
N SER A 58 14.79 -6.69 17.74
CA SER A 58 15.79 -5.63 17.94
C SER A 58 16.52 -5.33 16.62
N PRO A 59 16.80 -4.05 16.29
CA PRO A 59 17.50 -3.69 15.06
C PRO A 59 18.81 -4.46 14.95
N ARG A 60 18.92 -5.34 13.94
CA ARG A 60 20.19 -5.95 13.54
C ARG A 60 20.71 -5.18 12.34
N GLY A 61 21.95 -4.70 12.43
CA GLY A 61 22.61 -4.07 11.29
C GLY A 61 22.76 -5.06 10.13
N HIS A 62 22.65 -4.55 8.90
CA HIS A 62 22.97 -5.30 7.70
C HIS A 62 24.44 -5.10 7.35
N ALA A 63 25.22 -6.18 7.23
CA ALA A 63 26.67 -6.09 6.98
C ALA A 63 27.03 -5.64 5.55
N SER A 64 26.10 -5.80 4.59
CA SER A 64 26.35 -5.60 3.16
C SER A 64 25.59 -4.42 2.54
N CYS A 65 24.70 -3.77 3.28
CA CYS A 65 23.83 -2.72 2.76
C CYS A 65 23.97 -1.46 3.58
N SER A 66 24.12 -0.31 2.91
CA SER A 66 24.09 0.98 3.57
C SER A 66 22.65 1.41 3.88
N LEU A 67 22.50 2.30 4.86
CA LEU A 67 21.21 2.91 5.19
C LEU A 67 20.56 3.63 3.99
N MET A 68 21.38 4.08 3.03
CA MET A 68 20.92 4.73 1.80
C MET A 68 19.92 3.86 1.02
N LEU A 69 20.03 2.52 1.11
CA LEU A 69 19.09 1.62 0.46
C LEU A 69 17.65 1.84 0.92
N ALA A 70 17.44 1.95 2.24
CA ALA A 70 16.10 2.16 2.80
C ALA A 70 15.55 3.54 2.40
N GLN A 71 16.39 4.58 2.43
CA GLN A 71 15.97 5.93 2.09
C GLN A 71 15.64 6.07 0.60
N TRP A 72 16.44 5.45 -0.27
CA TRP A 72 16.17 5.41 -1.71
C TRP A 72 14.89 4.64 -2.02
N ALA A 73 14.63 3.52 -1.33
CA ALA A 73 13.41 2.76 -1.51
C ALA A 73 12.16 3.59 -1.13
N SER A 74 12.21 4.36 -0.04
CA SER A 74 11.12 5.28 0.33
C SER A 74 10.92 6.35 -0.75
N PHE A 75 12.00 6.97 -1.21
CA PHE A 75 11.92 8.00 -2.25
C PHE A 75 11.24 7.50 -3.53
N ILE A 76 11.61 6.31 -4.01
CA ILE A 76 10.98 5.71 -5.20
C ILE A 76 9.52 5.32 -4.93
N TYR A 77 9.21 4.80 -3.75
CA TYR A 77 7.83 4.48 -3.39
C TYR A 77 6.94 5.73 -3.41
N ASP A 78 7.41 6.82 -2.81
CA ASP A 78 6.66 8.08 -2.70
C ASP A 78 6.48 8.77 -4.06
N ASP A 79 7.40 8.56 -5.02
CA ASP A 79 7.25 9.01 -6.41
C ASP A 79 6.22 8.19 -7.20
N MET A 80 6.15 6.87 -6.94
CA MET A 80 5.27 5.96 -7.66
C MET A 80 3.82 5.95 -7.17
N ALA A 81 3.59 6.03 -5.85
CA ALA A 81 2.27 5.82 -5.29
C ALA A 81 2.03 6.60 -3.99
N HIS A 82 0.87 7.25 -3.91
CA HIS A 82 0.37 7.87 -2.70
C HIS A 82 -1.12 7.57 -2.53
N VAL A 83 -1.50 6.95 -1.40
CA VAL A 83 -2.90 6.63 -1.08
C VAL A 83 -3.39 7.62 -0.01
N ALA A 84 -4.26 8.53 -0.41
CA ALA A 84 -4.85 9.49 0.51
C ALA A 84 -5.75 8.79 1.54
N THR A 85 -5.75 9.30 2.77
CA THR A 85 -6.67 8.84 3.82
C THR A 85 -7.98 9.63 3.77
N ASN A 86 -9.10 8.92 3.90
CA ASN A 86 -10.42 9.54 4.07
C ASN A 86 -10.80 9.69 5.55
N GLN A 87 -9.89 9.34 6.48
CA GLN A 87 -10.12 9.57 7.90
C GLN A 87 -9.96 11.06 8.20
N LEU A 88 -11.09 11.73 8.46
CA LEU A 88 -11.09 13.01 9.14
C LEU A 88 -10.59 12.77 10.56
N VAL A 89 -9.37 13.20 10.86
CA VAL A 89 -8.86 13.21 12.24
C VAL A 89 -9.84 14.05 13.07
N LYS A 90 -10.48 13.43 14.06
CA LYS A 90 -11.19 14.13 15.12
C LYS A 90 -10.20 14.45 16.24
#